data_AF-A0A383WH57-F1
#
_entry.id   AF-A0A383WH57-F1
#
_cell.length_a   1.000
_cell.length_b   1.000
_cell.length_c   1.000
_cell.angle_alpha   90.00
_cell.angle_beta   90.00
_cell.angle_gamma   90.00
#
_symmetry.space_group_name_H-M   'P 1'
#
loop_
_entity.id
_entity.type
_entity.pdbx_description
1 polymer ?
#
loop_
_entity_poly.entity_id
_entity_poly.type
_entity_poly.pdbx_seq_one_letter_code
_entity_poly.pdbx_strand_id
1 'polypeptide(L)'
;MELQAQQRLSSCSLVCKAWRAAAVAASNDQQQQQQQQLRRDVLLALASLTQLTRLELDEQLLPLAAAAPLGCLQQLQELQLWGPVTSPGTLLRLPPSLTKFETAWAGKLEFSSSMCPNLAALANLQHLDVRVVSGEDEEFPTPIGGLLPDFCSSMQQLRVLKLHGVLSHNALPALARVLPALTRLESLLISNTDGELAPLPACEVASYSALLPLSPHLTHLELSWGHDGAEALGGQDLLHPGCSQHLFAAGRQLPQLKQLVLGVPGNIWDVAGYGDDGTIGAEDYALCVERVTPCLDEVSFHRLVSCCPRLEKLWVAGLVEPGVDMRPLLQLTALRKLCVGGEVVTDDVACGVLCQLTRLRSLGVFQARGFSDRGLLALTGLQQLTRLAIGGCGISHGVSADRDRKRGVQLDRGEHLVLVQQEPLQPVWLQLLCRFLRAASSAALITVMTALP
;
A
#
# COMPACT_ATOMS: atom_id res chain seq x y z
N MET A 1 -23.40 69.57 7.79
CA MET A 1 -22.37 69.40 6.74
C MET A 1 -21.48 68.17 6.94
N GLU A 2 -21.29 67.64 8.16
CA GLU A 2 -20.45 66.44 8.38
C GLU A 2 -20.99 65.14 7.76
N LEU A 3 -22.31 64.93 7.70
CA LEU A 3 -22.90 63.74 7.07
C LEU A 3 -22.63 63.63 5.55
N GLN A 4 -22.41 64.75 4.86
CA GLN A 4 -22.14 64.76 3.42
C GLN A 4 -20.66 64.47 3.10
N ALA A 5 -19.75 64.77 4.04
CA ALA A 5 -18.34 64.41 3.92
C ALA A 5 -18.13 62.90 4.18
N GLN A 6 -18.87 62.32 5.12
CA GLN A 6 -18.74 60.90 5.47
C GLN A 6 -19.30 59.95 4.38
N GLN A 7 -20.35 60.36 3.65
CA GLN A 7 -20.85 59.63 2.48
C GLN A 7 -19.93 59.71 1.24
N ARG A 8 -19.12 60.77 1.12
CA ARG A 8 -18.13 60.89 0.02
C ARG A 8 -16.85 60.12 0.29
N LEU A 9 -16.50 59.91 1.56
CA LEU A 9 -15.36 59.06 1.94
C LEU A 9 -15.69 57.57 1.84
N SER A 10 -16.94 57.15 2.08
CA SER A 10 -17.36 55.75 1.91
C SER A 10 -17.40 55.31 0.43
N SER A 11 -17.77 56.21 -0.49
CA SER A 11 -17.80 55.91 -1.93
C SER A 11 -16.38 55.78 -2.53
N CYS A 12 -15.41 56.56 -2.07
CA CYS A 12 -14.02 56.43 -2.53
C CYS A 12 -13.35 55.12 -2.08
N SER A 13 -13.68 54.62 -0.88
CA SER A 13 -13.16 53.34 -0.36
C SER A 13 -13.67 52.13 -1.17
N LEU A 14 -14.92 52.16 -1.62
CA LEU A 14 -15.51 51.09 -2.44
C LEU A 14 -14.91 51.05 -3.86
N VAL A 15 -14.64 52.21 -4.45
CA VAL A 15 -14.01 52.29 -5.78
C VAL A 15 -12.56 51.79 -5.76
N CYS A 16 -11.79 52.10 -4.71
CA CYS A 16 -10.42 51.57 -4.56
C CYS A 16 -10.37 50.06 -4.34
N LYS A 17 -11.35 49.47 -3.63
CA LYS A 17 -11.45 48.00 -3.48
C LYS A 17 -11.84 47.33 -4.79
N ALA A 18 -12.79 47.89 -5.54
CA ALA A 18 -13.19 47.39 -6.84
C ALA A 18 -12.04 47.45 -7.87
N TRP A 19 -11.26 48.54 -7.87
CA TRP A 19 -10.10 48.67 -8.77
C TRP A 19 -8.95 47.73 -8.41
N ARG A 20 -8.68 47.47 -7.12
CA ARG A 20 -7.69 46.44 -6.74
C ARG A 20 -8.17 45.04 -7.09
N ALA A 21 -9.44 44.72 -6.86
CA ALA A 21 -10.03 43.44 -7.26
C ALA A 21 -9.98 43.27 -8.79
N ALA A 22 -10.30 44.31 -9.56
CA ALA A 22 -10.21 44.30 -11.02
C ALA A 22 -8.76 44.24 -11.52
N ALA A 23 -7.80 44.89 -10.86
CA ALA A 23 -6.38 44.80 -11.21
C ALA A 23 -5.77 43.43 -10.88
N VAL A 24 -6.16 42.81 -9.75
CA VAL A 24 -5.79 41.43 -9.40
C VAL A 24 -6.45 40.44 -10.37
N ALA A 25 -7.73 40.64 -10.70
CA ALA A 25 -8.43 39.82 -11.71
C ALA A 25 -7.79 39.95 -13.10
N ALA A 26 -7.47 41.16 -13.55
CA ALA A 26 -6.80 41.40 -14.84
C ALA A 26 -5.37 40.81 -14.87
N SER A 27 -4.64 40.88 -13.76
CA SER A 27 -3.32 40.23 -13.62
C SER A 27 -3.45 38.70 -13.68
N ASN A 28 -4.50 38.15 -13.08
CA ASN A 28 -4.78 36.71 -13.11
C ASN A 28 -5.22 36.25 -14.51
N ASP A 29 -6.05 37.03 -15.20
CA ASP A 29 -6.51 36.72 -16.57
C ASP A 29 -5.34 36.73 -17.55
N GLN A 30 -4.46 37.73 -17.46
CA GLN A 30 -3.26 37.79 -18.30
C GLN A 30 -2.29 36.64 -18.00
N GLN A 31 -2.11 36.29 -16.72
CA GLN A 31 -1.28 35.14 -16.33
C GLN A 31 -1.89 33.81 -16.81
N GLN A 32 -3.20 33.63 -16.73
CA GLN A 32 -3.89 32.45 -17.24
C GLN A 32 -3.80 32.33 -18.76
N GLN A 33 -3.98 33.44 -19.49
CA GLN A 33 -3.80 33.44 -20.95
C GLN A 33 -2.36 33.12 -21.34
N GLN A 34 -1.38 33.70 -20.66
CA GLN A 34 0.04 33.38 -20.88
C GLN A 34 0.33 31.90 -20.59
N GLN A 35 -0.23 31.35 -19.51
CA GLN A 35 -0.07 29.93 -19.17
C GLN A 35 -0.73 29.01 -20.21
N GLN A 36 -1.92 29.35 -20.70
CA GLN A 36 -2.60 28.60 -21.76
C GLN A 36 -1.82 28.63 -23.08
N GLN A 37 -1.27 29.80 -23.44
CA GLN A 37 -0.44 29.94 -24.63
C GLN A 37 0.84 29.12 -24.50
N LEU A 38 1.54 29.21 -23.36
CA LEU A 38 2.74 28.42 -23.09
C LEU A 38 2.43 26.92 -23.11
N ARG A 39 1.31 26.47 -22.54
CA ARG A 39 0.85 25.08 -22.64
C ARG A 39 0.66 24.65 -24.09
N ARG A 40 -0.01 25.47 -24.90
CA ARG A 40 -0.23 25.18 -26.33
C ARG A 40 1.08 25.08 -27.10
N ASP A 41 2.01 26.01 -26.87
CA ASP A 41 3.31 26.04 -27.52
C ASP A 41 4.17 24.84 -27.13
N VAL A 42 4.14 24.45 -25.85
CA VAL A 42 4.79 23.23 -25.36
C VAL A 42 4.21 21.98 -26.03
N LEU A 43 2.88 21.87 -26.15
CA LEU A 43 2.24 20.72 -26.81
C LEU A 43 2.57 20.63 -28.31
N LEU A 44 2.65 21.77 -29.00
CA LEU A 44 3.07 21.82 -30.40
C LEU A 44 4.54 21.44 -30.56
N ALA A 45 5.41 21.97 -29.69
CA ALA A 45 6.83 21.63 -29.69
C ALA A 45 7.02 20.14 -29.41
N LEU A 46 6.29 19.56 -28.45
CA LEU A 46 6.35 18.15 -28.10
C LEU A 46 6.07 17.25 -29.31
N ALA A 47 5.08 17.58 -30.13
CA ALA A 47 4.76 16.81 -31.34
C ALA A 47 5.91 16.74 -32.36
N SER A 48 6.86 17.69 -32.32
CA SER A 48 8.04 17.70 -33.19
C SER A 48 9.20 16.84 -32.67
N LEU A 49 9.19 16.45 -31.38
CA LEU A 49 10.25 15.69 -30.72
C LEU A 49 10.14 14.18 -30.99
N THR A 50 10.07 13.78 -32.26
CA THR A 50 9.84 12.37 -32.67
C THR A 50 10.91 11.37 -32.22
N GLN A 51 12.09 11.84 -31.80
CA GLN A 51 13.20 11.04 -31.29
C GLN A 51 13.18 10.90 -29.75
N LEU A 52 12.18 11.47 -29.07
CA LEU A 52 12.08 11.42 -27.62
C LEU A 52 11.77 9.99 -27.15
N THR A 53 12.61 9.45 -26.27
CA THR A 53 12.47 8.09 -25.72
C THR A 53 11.85 8.07 -24.32
N ARG A 54 11.94 9.17 -23.57
CA ARG A 54 11.36 9.32 -22.23
C ARG A 54 10.65 10.65 -22.11
N LEU A 55 9.45 10.64 -21.54
CA LEU A 55 8.65 11.82 -21.28
C LEU A 55 8.01 11.74 -19.91
N GLU A 56 8.15 12.81 -19.14
CA GLU A 56 7.47 13.02 -17.87
C GLU A 56 6.62 14.28 -17.98
N LEU A 57 5.34 14.18 -17.66
CA LEU A 57 4.39 15.30 -17.73
C LEU A 57 3.77 15.54 -16.37
N ASP A 58 3.78 16.80 -15.94
CA ASP A 58 3.06 17.27 -14.75
C ASP A 58 1.55 17.41 -15.05
N GLU A 59 0.73 17.42 -14.00
CA GLU A 59 -0.72 17.57 -14.03
C GLU A 59 -1.13 18.80 -14.84
N GLN A 60 -0.39 19.89 -14.66
CA GLN A 60 -0.65 21.15 -15.34
C GLN A 60 -0.47 21.05 -16.86
N LEU A 61 0.27 20.05 -17.34
CA LEU A 61 0.56 19.81 -18.75
C LEU A 61 -0.26 18.66 -19.35
N LEU A 62 -1.28 18.15 -18.62
CA LEU A 62 -2.16 17.06 -19.05
C LEU A 62 -3.57 17.50 -19.51
N PRO A 63 -3.76 18.55 -20.35
CA PRO A 63 -5.08 18.80 -20.91
C PRO A 63 -5.46 17.67 -21.89
N LEU A 64 -6.76 17.49 -22.13
CA LEU A 64 -7.29 16.58 -23.15
C LEU A 64 -6.61 16.75 -24.53
N ALA A 65 -6.13 17.96 -24.81
CA ALA A 65 -5.37 18.29 -26.02
C ALA A 65 -4.00 17.59 -26.13
N ALA A 66 -3.44 17.06 -25.04
CA ALA A 66 -2.15 16.37 -25.03
C ALA A 66 -2.17 14.99 -25.72
N ALA A 67 -3.36 14.40 -25.93
CA ALA A 67 -3.48 13.11 -26.61
C ALA A 67 -2.90 13.14 -28.04
N ALA A 68 -3.14 14.21 -28.81
CA ALA A 68 -2.68 14.28 -30.19
C ALA A 68 -1.14 14.32 -30.32
N PRO A 69 -0.41 15.18 -29.58
CA PRO A 69 1.05 15.17 -29.56
C PRO A 69 1.68 13.83 -29.14
N LEU A 70 1.12 13.14 -28.14
CA LEU A 70 1.67 11.86 -27.67
C LEU A 70 1.70 10.82 -28.80
N GLY A 71 0.66 10.75 -29.62
CA GLY A 71 0.61 9.82 -30.76
C GLY A 71 1.68 10.06 -31.84
N CYS A 72 2.33 11.23 -31.86
CA CYS A 72 3.43 11.53 -32.79
C CYS A 72 4.79 11.00 -32.30
N LEU A 73 4.91 10.68 -31.00
CA LEU A 73 6.17 10.26 -30.37
C LEU A 73 6.43 8.76 -30.57
N GLN A 74 6.66 8.36 -31.82
CA GLN A 74 6.79 6.94 -32.20
C GLN A 74 8.01 6.23 -31.58
N GLN A 75 9.01 6.97 -31.07
CA GLN A 75 10.17 6.41 -30.37
C GLN A 75 10.03 6.41 -28.84
N LEU A 76 8.88 6.85 -28.31
CA LEU A 76 8.68 6.97 -26.86
C LEU A 76 8.57 5.59 -26.21
N GLN A 77 9.48 5.32 -25.27
CA GLN A 77 9.57 4.06 -24.53
C GLN A 77 9.07 4.21 -23.09
N GLU A 78 9.28 5.37 -22.48
CA GLU A 78 8.87 5.65 -21.10
C GLU A 78 7.97 6.88 -21.04
N LEU A 79 6.77 6.72 -20.47
CA LEU A 79 5.83 7.81 -20.22
C LEU A 79 5.38 7.78 -18.76
N GLN A 80 5.60 8.90 -18.05
CA GLN A 80 5.08 9.11 -16.70
C GLN A 80 4.17 10.34 -16.68
N LEU A 81 2.95 10.13 -16.21
CA LEU A 81 1.95 11.18 -16.04
C LEU A 81 1.81 11.47 -14.55
N TRP A 82 2.46 12.54 -14.11
CA TRP A 82 2.33 13.06 -12.76
C TRP A 82 1.00 13.80 -12.66
N GLY A 83 0.21 13.45 -11.64
CA GLY A 83 -1.11 14.03 -11.42
C GLY A 83 -2.27 13.22 -11.99
N PRO A 84 -3.49 13.47 -11.50
CA PRO A 84 -4.67 12.70 -11.82
C PRO A 84 -5.14 12.90 -13.27
N VAL A 85 -5.09 11.82 -14.06
CA VAL A 85 -5.79 11.76 -15.33
C VAL A 85 -7.28 11.59 -15.04
N THR A 86 -8.08 12.58 -15.43
CA THR A 86 -9.55 12.59 -15.19
C THR A 86 -10.35 12.13 -16.41
N SER A 87 -9.74 12.18 -17.60
CA SER A 87 -10.39 11.84 -18.87
C SER A 87 -9.65 10.71 -19.59
N PRO A 88 -10.37 9.66 -20.02
CA PRO A 88 -9.78 8.56 -20.79
C PRO A 88 -9.31 9.04 -22.17
N GLY A 89 -9.85 10.17 -22.65
CA GLY A 89 -9.47 10.79 -23.92
C GLY A 89 -7.97 11.09 -24.02
N THR A 90 -7.31 11.39 -22.89
CA THR A 90 -5.86 11.64 -22.82
C THR A 90 -5.04 10.39 -23.18
N LEU A 91 -5.60 9.20 -22.99
CA LEU A 91 -4.93 7.91 -23.22
C LEU A 91 -5.30 7.26 -24.57
N LEU A 92 -6.12 7.93 -25.39
CA LEU A 92 -6.55 7.40 -26.69
C LEU A 92 -5.44 7.40 -27.76
N ARG A 93 -4.23 7.89 -27.49
CA ARG A 93 -3.17 7.96 -28.51
C ARG A 93 -1.79 7.67 -27.92
N LEU A 94 -1.70 6.63 -27.09
CA LEU A 94 -0.43 6.16 -26.55
C LEU A 94 0.43 5.52 -27.67
N PRO A 95 1.74 5.83 -27.75
CA PRO A 95 2.65 5.21 -28.71
C PRO A 95 2.77 3.69 -28.51
N PRO A 96 2.75 2.88 -29.59
CA PRO A 96 2.90 1.42 -29.49
C PRO A 96 4.32 0.96 -29.10
N SER A 97 5.30 1.88 -29.10
CA SER A 97 6.67 1.65 -28.67
C SER A 97 6.87 1.72 -27.15
N LEU A 98 5.84 2.11 -26.39
CA LEU A 98 5.92 2.21 -24.94
C LEU A 98 6.26 0.86 -24.29
N THR A 99 7.30 0.87 -23.48
CA THR A 99 7.73 -0.25 -22.62
C THR A 99 7.44 0.03 -21.15
N LYS A 100 7.27 1.31 -20.77
CA LYS A 100 6.97 1.73 -19.41
C LYS A 100 5.89 2.81 -19.40
N PHE A 101 4.85 2.61 -18.61
CA PHE A 101 3.78 3.57 -18.42
C PHE A 101 3.42 3.69 -16.94
N GLU A 102 3.43 4.92 -16.43
CA GLU A 102 3.00 5.25 -15.07
C GLU A 102 1.97 6.39 -15.11
N THR A 103 0.86 6.25 -14.39
CA THR A 103 -0.19 7.28 -14.34
C THR A 103 -0.94 7.25 -13.01
N ALA A 104 -1.40 8.42 -12.57
CA ALA A 104 -2.48 8.52 -11.60
C ALA A 104 -3.83 8.68 -12.33
N TRP A 105 -4.89 8.07 -11.83
CA TRP A 105 -6.25 8.14 -12.37
C TRP A 105 -7.18 8.73 -11.30
N ALA A 106 -7.94 9.76 -11.66
CA ALA A 106 -9.03 10.28 -10.83
C ALA A 106 -10.30 10.49 -11.68
N GLY A 107 -10.48 9.67 -12.70
CA GLY A 107 -11.68 9.72 -13.53
C GLY A 107 -12.89 9.17 -12.79
N LYS A 108 -14.06 9.78 -13.07
CA LYS A 108 -15.36 9.31 -12.56
C LYS A 108 -15.81 7.99 -13.21
N LEU A 109 -15.19 7.61 -14.33
CA LEU A 109 -15.50 6.39 -15.07
C LEU A 109 -14.50 5.30 -14.73
N GLU A 110 -14.97 4.05 -14.75
CA GLU A 110 -14.14 2.88 -14.51
C GLU A 110 -12.96 2.85 -15.49
N PHE A 111 -11.74 2.68 -14.97
CA PHE A 111 -10.56 2.57 -15.79
C PHE A 111 -10.43 1.14 -16.32
N SER A 112 -10.96 0.92 -17.53
CA SER A 112 -11.04 -0.39 -18.19
C SER A 112 -10.53 -0.36 -19.64
N SER A 113 -10.38 -1.54 -20.24
CA SER A 113 -10.01 -1.72 -21.64
C SER A 113 -10.98 -1.04 -22.61
N SER A 114 -12.28 -1.00 -22.27
CA SER A 114 -13.30 -0.35 -23.09
C SER A 114 -13.13 1.18 -23.13
N MET A 115 -12.65 1.76 -22.03
CA MET A 115 -12.39 3.19 -21.93
C MET A 115 -11.02 3.58 -22.50
N CYS A 116 -10.03 2.68 -22.38
CA CYS A 116 -8.65 2.91 -22.80
C CYS A 116 -8.15 1.81 -23.76
N PRO A 117 -8.75 1.64 -24.96
CA PRO A 117 -8.41 0.55 -25.87
C PRO A 117 -6.95 0.61 -26.36
N ASN A 118 -6.37 1.81 -26.46
CA ASN A 118 -4.98 1.96 -26.90
C ASN A 118 -3.97 1.59 -25.82
N LEU A 119 -4.31 1.76 -24.53
CA LEU A 119 -3.52 1.16 -23.44
C LEU A 119 -3.57 -0.37 -23.55
N ALA A 120 -4.77 -0.93 -23.75
CA ALA A 120 -4.95 -2.36 -23.98
C ALA A 120 -4.31 -2.89 -25.27
N ALA A 121 -3.80 -2.02 -26.16
CA ALA A 121 -3.09 -2.41 -27.37
C ALA A 121 -1.55 -2.40 -27.21
N LEU A 122 -1.01 -1.96 -26.07
CA LEU A 122 0.43 -1.85 -25.82
C LEU A 122 1.08 -3.22 -25.53
N ALA A 123 1.19 -4.06 -26.56
CA ALA A 123 1.75 -5.41 -26.43
C ALA A 123 3.23 -5.45 -25.99
N ASN A 124 3.97 -4.35 -26.17
CA ASN A 124 5.39 -4.22 -25.78
C ASN A 124 5.59 -3.74 -24.34
N LEU A 125 4.51 -3.43 -23.61
CA LEU A 125 4.60 -2.86 -22.28
C LEU A 125 5.21 -3.87 -21.30
N GLN A 126 6.27 -3.45 -20.60
CA GLN A 126 7.00 -4.24 -19.61
C GLN A 126 6.72 -3.77 -18.18
N HIS A 127 6.41 -2.49 -18.00
CA HIS A 127 6.13 -1.89 -16.71
C HIS A 127 4.86 -1.05 -16.77
N LEU A 128 3.92 -1.34 -15.87
CA LEU A 128 2.68 -0.61 -15.71
C LEU A 128 2.45 -0.28 -14.23
N ASP A 129 2.36 1.01 -13.91
CA ASP A 129 1.98 1.52 -12.58
C ASP A 129 0.77 2.44 -12.72
N VAL A 130 -0.38 1.99 -12.22
CA VAL A 130 -1.62 2.78 -12.22
C VAL A 130 -2.04 3.01 -10.78
N ARG A 131 -2.18 4.28 -10.41
CA ARG A 131 -2.64 4.69 -9.08
C ARG A 131 -3.97 5.40 -9.19
N VAL A 132 -5.03 4.84 -8.64
CA VAL A 132 -6.31 5.52 -8.52
C VAL A 132 -6.25 6.43 -7.29
N VAL A 133 -6.42 7.73 -7.52
CA VAL A 133 -6.42 8.74 -6.47
C VAL A 133 -7.87 9.09 -6.17
N SER A 134 -8.27 8.95 -4.91
CA SER A 134 -9.54 9.50 -4.44
C SER A 134 -9.41 11.01 -4.29
N GLY A 135 -10.34 11.77 -4.87
CA GLY A 135 -10.38 13.21 -4.65
C GLY A 135 -10.68 13.49 -3.18
N GLU A 136 -9.85 14.29 -2.52
CA GLU A 136 -10.00 14.68 -1.11
C GLU A 136 -11.09 15.73 -0.89
N ASP A 137 -11.82 16.12 -1.94
CA ASP A 137 -12.90 17.11 -1.83
C ASP A 137 -14.06 16.54 -1.01
N GLU A 138 -13.95 16.68 0.33
CA GLU A 138 -14.92 16.21 1.32
C GLU A 138 -16.34 16.71 1.06
N GLU A 139 -16.47 17.81 0.32
CA GLU A 139 -17.76 18.47 0.12
C GLU A 139 -18.70 17.62 -0.74
N PHE A 140 -18.18 16.79 -1.66
CA PHE A 140 -19.00 15.93 -2.52
C PHE A 140 -18.25 14.65 -2.93
N PRO A 141 -18.43 13.52 -2.21
CA PRO A 141 -17.87 12.24 -2.61
C PRO A 141 -18.53 11.79 -3.92
N THR A 142 -17.97 12.18 -5.05
CA THR A 142 -18.40 11.64 -6.33
C THR A 142 -17.84 10.22 -6.43
N PRO A 143 -18.66 9.22 -6.78
CA PRO A 143 -18.20 7.85 -6.91
C PRO A 143 -17.06 7.80 -7.93
N ILE A 144 -15.91 7.32 -7.47
CA ILE A 144 -14.72 7.16 -8.31
C ILE A 144 -14.93 5.92 -9.14
N GLY A 145 -14.67 6.03 -10.44
CA GLY A 145 -14.66 4.87 -11.30
C GLY A 145 -13.44 4.03 -10.99
N GLY A 146 -13.63 2.91 -10.30
CA GLY A 146 -12.54 2.03 -9.89
C GLY A 146 -11.72 1.46 -11.05
N LEU A 147 -10.66 0.74 -10.72
CA LEU A 147 -9.76 0.13 -11.69
C LEU A 147 -10.21 -1.28 -12.10
N LEU A 148 -10.41 -1.52 -13.40
CA LEU A 148 -10.67 -2.86 -13.97
C LEU A 148 -9.48 -3.29 -14.85
N PRO A 149 -8.65 -4.26 -14.42
CA PRO A 149 -7.39 -4.60 -15.10
C PRO A 149 -7.53 -5.51 -16.34
N ASP A 150 -8.67 -5.47 -17.02
CA ASP A 150 -8.93 -6.25 -18.23
C ASP A 150 -8.05 -5.82 -19.42
N PHE A 151 -7.55 -4.59 -19.41
CA PHE A 151 -6.60 -4.06 -20.40
C PHE A 151 -5.23 -4.77 -20.40
N CYS A 152 -4.89 -5.51 -19.35
CA CYS A 152 -3.61 -6.25 -19.29
C CYS A 152 -3.62 -7.53 -20.16
N SER A 153 -4.77 -7.94 -20.71
CA SER A 153 -4.94 -9.20 -21.46
C SER A 153 -4.01 -9.38 -22.67
N SER A 154 -3.55 -8.29 -23.30
CA SER A 154 -2.66 -8.31 -24.46
C SER A 154 -1.17 -8.13 -24.11
N MET A 155 -0.85 -7.78 -22.85
CA MET A 155 0.47 -7.31 -22.42
C MET A 155 1.39 -8.49 -22.05
N GLN A 156 1.67 -9.38 -22.99
CA GLN A 156 2.47 -10.59 -22.75
C GLN A 156 3.93 -10.29 -22.34
N GLN A 157 4.40 -9.06 -22.56
CA GLN A 157 5.73 -8.59 -22.18
C GLN A 157 5.81 -8.02 -20.77
N LEU A 158 4.68 -7.96 -20.05
CA LEU A 158 4.60 -7.30 -18.75
C LEU A 158 5.43 -8.06 -17.70
N ARG A 159 6.37 -7.33 -17.09
CA ARG A 159 7.25 -7.78 -16.00
C ARG A 159 6.86 -7.17 -14.66
N VAL A 160 6.38 -5.94 -14.66
CA VAL A 160 5.96 -5.23 -13.46
C VAL A 160 4.55 -4.71 -13.65
N LEU A 161 3.64 -5.13 -12.79
CA LEU A 161 2.27 -4.64 -12.71
C LEU A 161 2.02 -4.10 -11.30
N LYS A 162 1.68 -2.82 -11.21
CA LYS A 162 1.31 -2.14 -9.97
C LYS A 162 -0.04 -1.47 -10.14
N LEU A 163 -0.97 -1.85 -9.28
CA LEU A 163 -2.33 -1.35 -9.26
C LEU A 163 -2.63 -0.87 -7.85
N HIS A 164 -2.78 0.43 -7.66
CA HIS A 164 -3.01 1.06 -6.36
C HIS A 164 -4.33 1.82 -6.37
N GLY A 165 -4.98 1.92 -5.20
CA GLY A 165 -6.15 2.76 -4.98
C GLY A 165 -7.47 1.98 -5.02
N VAL A 166 -8.53 2.61 -5.54
CA VAL A 166 -9.87 2.01 -5.62
C VAL A 166 -9.96 1.03 -6.79
N LEU A 167 -10.00 -0.26 -6.49
CA LEU A 167 -10.27 -1.29 -7.50
C LEU A 167 -11.78 -1.39 -7.76
N SER A 168 -12.16 -1.68 -9.00
CA SER A 168 -13.58 -1.84 -9.33
C SER A 168 -14.13 -3.17 -8.81
N HIS A 169 -15.45 -3.25 -8.66
CA HIS A 169 -16.14 -4.43 -8.14
C HIS A 169 -15.70 -5.74 -8.85
N ASN A 170 -15.50 -5.70 -10.17
CA ASN A 170 -15.11 -6.87 -10.97
C ASN A 170 -13.59 -7.04 -11.16
N ALA A 171 -12.76 -6.31 -10.41
CA ALA A 171 -11.31 -6.34 -10.58
C ALA A 171 -10.69 -7.72 -10.31
N LEU A 172 -11.12 -8.40 -9.25
CA LEU A 172 -10.63 -9.75 -8.91
C LEU A 172 -10.95 -10.79 -10.00
N PRO A 173 -12.21 -10.95 -10.46
CA PRO A 173 -12.51 -11.80 -11.61
C PRO A 173 -11.73 -11.44 -12.89
N ALA A 174 -11.49 -10.14 -13.14
CA ALA A 174 -10.69 -9.72 -14.28
C ALA A 174 -9.22 -10.14 -14.12
N LEU A 175 -8.62 -9.94 -12.95
CA LEU A 175 -7.25 -10.39 -12.65
C LEU A 175 -7.11 -11.91 -12.81
N ALA A 176 -8.05 -12.69 -12.27
CA ALA A 176 -8.03 -14.15 -12.41
C ALA A 176 -8.05 -14.60 -13.88
N ARG A 177 -8.67 -13.83 -14.79
CA ARG A 177 -8.64 -14.12 -16.24
C ARG A 177 -7.34 -13.69 -16.92
N VAL A 178 -6.72 -12.59 -16.48
CA VAL A 178 -5.58 -11.99 -17.18
C VAL A 178 -4.23 -12.53 -16.70
N LEU A 179 -4.04 -12.72 -15.39
CA LEU A 179 -2.75 -13.12 -14.81
C LEU A 179 -2.16 -14.42 -15.39
N PRO A 180 -2.93 -15.46 -15.76
CA PRO A 180 -2.39 -16.64 -16.41
C PRO A 180 -1.66 -16.36 -17.74
N ALA A 181 -2.02 -15.29 -18.45
CA ALA A 181 -1.38 -14.90 -19.71
C ALA A 181 -0.04 -14.16 -19.50
N LEU A 182 0.20 -13.61 -18.30
CA LEU A 182 1.38 -12.80 -17.96
C LEU A 182 2.56 -13.66 -17.54
N THR A 183 3.06 -14.50 -18.45
CA THR A 183 4.12 -15.48 -18.18
C THR A 183 5.50 -14.88 -17.87
N ARG A 184 5.70 -13.58 -18.12
CA ARG A 184 6.95 -12.83 -17.86
C ARG A 184 6.90 -11.99 -16.59
N LEU A 185 5.82 -12.06 -15.81
CA LEU A 185 5.62 -11.21 -14.64
C LEU A 185 6.67 -11.51 -13.56
N GLU A 186 7.43 -10.50 -13.16
CA GLU A 186 8.47 -10.54 -12.12
C GLU A 186 7.96 -9.94 -10.81
N SER A 187 7.06 -8.94 -10.90
CA SER A 187 6.51 -8.20 -9.76
C SER A 187 5.03 -7.89 -9.98
N LEU A 188 4.20 -8.29 -9.02
CA LEU A 188 2.78 -7.95 -8.97
C LEU A 188 2.48 -7.25 -7.65
N LEU A 189 2.03 -5.99 -7.69
CA LEU A 189 1.50 -5.27 -6.54
C LEU A 189 0.06 -4.86 -6.84
N ILE A 190 -0.86 -5.29 -6.00
CA ILE A 190 -2.26 -4.90 -6.02
C ILE A 190 -2.60 -4.42 -4.62
N SER A 191 -2.96 -3.14 -4.49
CA SER A 191 -3.28 -2.48 -3.22
C SER A 191 -4.64 -1.81 -3.36
N ASN A 192 -5.66 -2.37 -2.70
CA ASN A 192 -7.01 -1.78 -2.65
C ASN A 192 -7.21 -0.99 -1.36
N THR A 193 -7.48 0.31 -1.44
CA THR A 193 -7.61 1.18 -0.24
C THR A 193 -9.05 1.43 0.18
N ASP A 194 -9.99 1.40 -0.76
CA ASP A 194 -11.38 1.84 -0.50
C ASP A 194 -12.43 1.25 -1.47
N GLY A 195 -12.07 0.24 -2.27
CA GLY A 195 -12.99 -0.36 -3.24
C GLY A 195 -13.85 -1.49 -2.66
N GLU A 196 -15.16 -1.48 -2.94
CA GLU A 196 -16.06 -2.63 -2.78
C GLU A 196 -15.69 -3.73 -3.80
N LEU A 197 -14.69 -4.53 -3.49
CA LEU A 197 -14.30 -5.67 -4.32
C LEU A 197 -15.34 -6.78 -4.22
N ALA A 198 -15.83 -7.28 -5.36
CA ALA A 198 -16.54 -8.54 -5.37
C ALA A 198 -15.55 -9.64 -4.97
N PRO A 199 -15.79 -10.41 -3.90
CA PRO A 199 -15.07 -11.64 -3.70
C PRO A 199 -15.33 -12.55 -4.89
N LEU A 200 -14.34 -13.36 -5.26
CA LEU A 200 -14.59 -14.41 -6.25
C LEU A 200 -15.70 -15.32 -5.71
N PRO A 201 -16.68 -15.72 -6.55
CA PRO A 201 -17.77 -16.59 -6.11
C PRO A 201 -17.21 -17.84 -5.41
N ALA A 202 -17.84 -18.27 -4.32
CA ALA A 202 -17.42 -19.49 -3.62
C ALA A 202 -17.51 -20.76 -4.50
N CYS A 203 -18.27 -20.74 -5.59
CA CYS A 203 -18.27 -21.82 -6.59
C CYS A 203 -17.03 -21.79 -7.51
N GLU A 204 -16.31 -20.67 -7.56
CA GLU A 204 -15.13 -20.44 -8.40
C GLU A 204 -13.84 -20.39 -7.57
N VAL A 205 -13.74 -21.18 -6.50
CA VAL A 205 -12.52 -21.15 -5.65
C VAL A 205 -11.25 -21.51 -6.44
N ALA A 206 -11.39 -22.28 -7.53
CA ALA A 206 -10.31 -22.55 -8.47
C ALA A 206 -9.74 -21.28 -9.12
N SER A 207 -10.52 -20.21 -9.30
CA SER A 207 -10.09 -18.93 -9.85
C SER A 207 -9.07 -18.22 -8.94
N TYR A 208 -9.05 -18.49 -7.62
CA TYR A 208 -7.98 -17.99 -6.75
C TYR A 208 -6.61 -18.54 -7.12
N SER A 209 -6.54 -19.76 -7.68
CA SER A 209 -5.27 -20.29 -8.18
C SER A 209 -4.71 -19.46 -9.33
N ALA A 210 -5.57 -18.77 -10.11
CA ALA A 210 -5.15 -17.88 -11.17
C ALA A 210 -4.62 -16.53 -10.66
N LEU A 211 -4.93 -16.15 -9.41
CA LEU A 211 -4.41 -14.93 -8.79
C LEU A 211 -2.91 -15.03 -8.45
N LEU A 212 -2.36 -16.24 -8.31
CA LEU A 212 -0.92 -16.41 -8.34
C LEU A 212 -0.47 -16.59 -9.80
N PRO A 213 0.34 -15.67 -10.35
CA PRO A 213 0.89 -15.84 -11.69
C PRO A 213 1.64 -17.17 -11.82
N LEU A 214 1.50 -17.85 -12.96
CA LEU A 214 2.28 -19.04 -13.30
C LEU A 214 3.72 -18.69 -13.76
N SER A 215 4.10 -17.41 -13.68
CA SER A 215 5.41 -16.93 -14.09
C SER A 215 6.52 -17.54 -13.21
N PRO A 216 7.50 -18.23 -13.80
CA PRO A 216 8.65 -18.75 -13.05
C PRO A 216 9.61 -17.63 -12.60
N HIS A 217 9.39 -16.39 -13.08
CA HIS A 217 10.20 -15.22 -12.79
C HIS A 217 9.63 -14.37 -11.64
N LEU A 218 8.48 -14.74 -11.08
CA LEU A 218 7.83 -13.95 -10.02
C LEU A 218 8.73 -13.91 -8.78
N THR A 219 9.19 -12.71 -8.43
CA THR A 219 10.04 -12.44 -7.26
C THR A 219 9.32 -11.66 -6.18
N HIS A 220 8.29 -10.89 -6.55
CA HIS A 220 7.51 -10.06 -5.65
C HIS A 220 6.02 -10.21 -5.92
N LEU A 221 5.26 -10.51 -4.87
CA LEU A 221 3.81 -10.58 -4.91
C LEU A 221 3.25 -9.84 -3.69
N GLU A 222 2.39 -8.86 -3.97
CA GLU A 222 1.62 -8.14 -2.96
C GLU A 222 0.15 -8.08 -3.39
N LEU A 223 -0.71 -8.66 -2.56
CA LEU A 223 -2.16 -8.53 -2.62
C LEU A 223 -2.57 -7.90 -1.28
N SER A 224 -2.62 -6.58 -1.26
CA SER A 224 -2.95 -5.82 -0.06
C SER A 224 -4.30 -5.14 -0.16
N TRP A 225 -4.98 -5.09 0.98
CA TRP A 225 -6.22 -4.35 1.15
C TRP A 225 -6.22 -3.63 2.49
N GLY A 226 -6.67 -2.37 2.45
CA GLY A 226 -6.84 -1.52 3.61
C GLY A 226 -8.28 -1.05 3.70
N HIS A 227 -8.71 -0.74 4.92
CA HIS A 227 -9.94 0.02 5.14
C HIS A 227 -9.53 1.40 5.63
N ASP A 228 -9.53 2.36 4.72
CA ASP A 228 -9.39 3.77 5.09
C ASP A 228 -10.74 4.26 5.64
N GLY A 229 -11.05 3.89 6.88
CA GLY A 229 -12.29 4.32 7.52
C GLY A 229 -12.72 3.46 8.70
N ALA A 230 -12.80 4.08 9.88
CA ALA A 230 -13.30 3.44 11.08
C ALA A 230 -14.78 3.01 10.95
N GLU A 231 -15.55 3.60 10.03
CA GLU A 231 -17.02 3.49 10.01
C GLU A 231 -17.63 2.73 8.81
N ALA A 232 -16.83 2.26 7.86
CA ALA A 232 -17.34 1.46 6.74
C ALA A 232 -17.71 0.04 7.21
N LEU A 233 -18.93 -0.11 7.73
CA LEU A 233 -19.51 -1.31 8.38
C LEU A 233 -19.75 -2.53 7.46
N GLY A 234 -19.01 -2.70 6.35
CA GLY A 234 -19.32 -3.75 5.37
C GLY A 234 -18.17 -4.22 4.49
N GLY A 235 -16.93 -3.91 4.84
CA GLY A 235 -15.76 -4.35 4.09
C GLY A 235 -15.71 -5.86 3.91
N GLN A 236 -15.83 -6.34 2.67
CA GLN A 236 -15.65 -7.76 2.35
C GLN A 236 -14.15 -8.06 2.22
N ASP A 237 -13.69 -9.12 2.89
CA ASP A 237 -12.33 -9.59 2.73
C ASP A 237 -12.05 -10.00 1.28
N LEU A 238 -10.86 -9.63 0.79
CA LEU A 238 -10.38 -10.04 -0.53
C LEU A 238 -10.29 -11.57 -0.65
N LEU A 239 -9.93 -12.22 0.46
CA LEU A 239 -9.67 -13.64 0.54
C LEU A 239 -10.74 -14.32 1.38
N HIS A 240 -11.61 -15.08 0.72
CA HIS A 240 -12.64 -15.85 1.41
C HIS A 240 -12.05 -17.03 2.20
N PRO A 241 -12.63 -17.44 3.34
CA PRO A 241 -12.28 -18.70 4.00
C PRO A 241 -12.23 -19.86 3.01
N GLY A 242 -11.15 -20.65 3.05
CA GLY A 242 -10.89 -21.77 2.15
C GLY A 242 -10.27 -21.41 0.79
N CYS A 243 -10.06 -20.14 0.45
CA CYS A 243 -9.40 -19.77 -0.82
C CYS A 243 -7.92 -20.18 -0.86
N SER A 244 -7.27 -20.26 0.30
CA SER A 244 -5.84 -20.49 0.44
C SER A 244 -5.38 -21.85 -0.09
N GLN A 245 -6.22 -22.89 0.04
CA GLN A 245 -5.93 -24.22 -0.50
C GLN A 245 -5.79 -24.22 -2.03
N HIS A 246 -6.41 -23.25 -2.71
CA HIS A 246 -6.34 -23.06 -4.16
C HIS A 246 -5.26 -22.06 -4.55
N LEU A 247 -5.07 -21.00 -3.76
CA LEU A 247 -3.97 -20.06 -3.94
C LEU A 247 -2.64 -20.84 -3.93
N PHE A 248 -2.41 -21.63 -2.88
CA PHE A 248 -1.24 -22.51 -2.71
C PHE A 248 -1.60 -23.98 -2.94
N ALA A 249 -2.08 -24.30 -4.15
CA ALA A 249 -2.41 -25.67 -4.53
C ALA A 249 -1.22 -26.64 -4.40
N ALA A 250 -1.50 -27.90 -4.07
CA ALA A 250 -0.48 -28.93 -3.94
C ALA A 250 0.33 -29.10 -5.24
N GLY A 251 1.66 -29.22 -5.11
CA GLY A 251 2.59 -29.34 -6.24
C GLY A 251 2.99 -28.00 -6.89
N ARG A 252 2.33 -26.89 -6.53
CA ARG A 252 2.76 -25.57 -6.98
C ARG A 252 4.06 -25.17 -6.32
N GLN A 253 4.94 -24.51 -7.07
CA GLN A 253 6.23 -24.02 -6.58
C GLN A 253 6.48 -22.63 -7.14
N LEU A 254 6.90 -21.71 -6.28
CA LEU A 254 7.32 -20.35 -6.61
C LEU A 254 8.76 -20.14 -6.09
N PRO A 255 9.73 -20.85 -6.68
CA PRO A 255 11.08 -20.95 -6.11
C PRO A 255 11.87 -19.64 -6.16
N GLN A 256 11.43 -18.66 -6.97
CA GLN A 256 12.07 -17.34 -7.06
C GLN A 256 11.36 -16.27 -6.22
N LEU A 257 10.22 -16.59 -5.59
CA LEU A 257 9.47 -15.62 -4.82
C LEU A 257 10.25 -15.25 -3.56
N LYS A 258 10.66 -13.98 -3.48
CA LYS A 258 11.40 -13.40 -2.37
C LYS A 258 10.51 -12.61 -1.43
N GLN A 259 9.43 -12.04 -1.95
CA GLN A 259 8.54 -11.19 -1.18
C GLN A 259 7.09 -11.60 -1.41
N LEU A 260 6.39 -11.89 -0.31
CA LEU A 260 4.97 -12.20 -0.29
C LEU A 260 4.28 -11.32 0.74
N VAL A 261 3.30 -10.55 0.28
CA VAL A 261 2.43 -9.72 1.11
C VAL A 261 0.99 -10.09 0.80
N LEU A 262 0.26 -10.52 1.83
CA LEU A 262 -1.17 -10.79 1.77
C LEU A 262 -1.84 -10.07 2.95
N GLY A 263 -2.91 -9.33 2.70
CA GLY A 263 -3.68 -8.64 3.73
C GLY A 263 -3.28 -7.17 3.88
N VAL A 264 -3.02 -6.72 5.10
CA VAL A 264 -2.72 -5.30 5.35
C VAL A 264 -1.40 -4.90 4.68
N PRO A 265 -1.35 -3.76 3.94
CA PRO A 265 -0.12 -3.30 3.28
C PRO A 265 0.95 -2.99 4.32
N GLY A 266 2.13 -3.62 4.26
CA GLY A 266 3.16 -3.41 5.30
C GLY A 266 4.06 -2.19 5.09
N ASN A 267 3.53 -1.13 4.49
CA ASN A 267 4.17 0.20 4.53
C ASN A 267 4.42 0.70 5.96
N ILE A 268 3.87 0.03 7.00
CA ILE A 268 4.11 0.28 8.43
C ILE A 268 5.58 0.59 8.79
N TRP A 269 6.54 -0.03 8.12
CA TRP A 269 7.96 0.15 8.41
C TRP A 269 8.59 1.40 7.80
N ASP A 270 8.03 1.87 6.69
CA ASP A 270 8.51 3.06 5.97
C ASP A 270 7.84 4.33 6.54
N VAL A 271 6.67 4.15 7.16
CA VAL A 271 5.76 5.17 7.71
C VAL A 271 6.12 5.61 9.12
N ALA A 272 6.76 4.75 9.93
CA ALA A 272 7.16 5.09 11.31
C ALA A 272 8.22 6.20 11.46
N GLY A 273 8.62 6.86 10.36
CA GLY A 273 9.71 7.85 10.31
C GLY A 273 9.30 9.33 10.28
N TYR A 274 8.06 9.69 9.92
CA TYR A 274 7.67 11.10 9.74
C TYR A 274 6.27 11.37 10.30
N GLY A 275 6.22 11.71 11.59
CA GLY A 275 4.99 12.21 12.21
C GLY A 275 4.67 13.64 11.76
N ASP A 276 3.75 13.77 10.81
CA ASP A 276 2.77 14.90 10.70
C ASP A 276 1.78 14.72 9.53
N ASP A 277 1.89 13.68 8.69
CA ASP A 277 1.19 13.58 7.40
C ASP A 277 -0.03 12.63 7.34
N GLY A 278 -0.56 12.16 8.47
CA GLY A 278 -1.70 11.21 8.48
C GLY A 278 -1.31 9.74 8.26
N THR A 279 -0.04 9.42 8.48
CA THR A 279 0.51 8.06 8.48
C THR A 279 -0.21 7.10 9.46
N ILE A 280 -0.55 5.90 8.96
CA ILE A 280 -1.19 4.80 9.72
C ILE A 280 -0.28 4.39 10.87
N GLY A 281 -0.71 4.67 12.10
CA GLY A 281 -0.03 4.21 13.30
C GLY A 281 -0.09 2.68 13.39
N ALA A 282 0.80 2.08 14.16
CA ALA A 282 0.73 0.64 14.41
C ALA A 282 -0.56 0.21 15.15
N GLU A 283 -1.26 1.14 15.80
CA GLU A 283 -2.62 0.93 16.30
C GLU A 283 -3.62 0.82 15.15
N ASP A 284 -3.59 1.77 14.21
CA ASP A 284 -4.45 1.73 13.02
C ASP A 284 -4.19 0.45 12.22
N TYR A 285 -2.93 0.02 12.13
CA TYR A 285 -2.58 -1.26 11.53
C TYR A 285 -3.14 -2.45 12.31
N ALA A 286 -3.10 -2.43 13.65
CA ALA A 286 -3.70 -3.49 14.47
C ALA A 286 -5.23 -3.56 14.25
N LEU A 287 -5.90 -2.41 14.11
CA LEU A 287 -7.31 -2.35 13.74
C LEU A 287 -7.58 -2.91 12.34
N CYS A 288 -6.71 -2.62 11.36
CA CYS A 288 -6.80 -3.27 10.04
C CYS A 288 -6.66 -4.78 10.16
N VAL A 289 -5.68 -5.27 10.94
CA VAL A 289 -5.46 -6.72 11.15
C VAL A 289 -6.63 -7.38 11.87
N GLU A 290 -7.28 -6.71 12.82
CA GLU A 290 -8.48 -7.22 13.52
C GLU A 290 -9.66 -7.46 12.57
N ARG A 291 -9.75 -6.67 11.50
CA ARG A 291 -10.81 -6.76 10.50
C ARG A 291 -10.56 -7.83 9.44
N VAL A 292 -9.32 -8.32 9.32
CA VAL A 292 -8.97 -9.36 8.35
C VAL A 292 -9.53 -10.69 8.83
N THR A 293 -10.40 -11.32 8.04
CA THR A 293 -10.86 -12.69 8.33
C THR A 293 -9.74 -13.70 8.08
N PRO A 294 -9.42 -14.58 9.04
CA PRO A 294 -8.45 -15.65 8.83
C PRO A 294 -8.89 -16.58 7.69
N CYS A 295 -7.95 -16.93 6.81
CA CYS A 295 -8.20 -17.80 5.67
C CYS A 295 -7.09 -18.83 5.41
N LEU A 296 -6.00 -18.81 6.17
CA LEU A 296 -4.88 -19.77 6.10
C LEU A 296 -5.01 -20.78 7.23
N ASP A 297 -5.62 -21.93 6.91
CA ASP A 297 -5.60 -23.12 7.77
C ASP A 297 -4.21 -23.75 7.85
N GLU A 298 -4.05 -24.79 8.69
CA GLU A 298 -2.76 -25.45 8.92
C GLU A 298 -2.16 -26.02 7.62
N VAL A 299 -3.00 -26.64 6.79
CA VAL A 299 -2.57 -27.27 5.53
C VAL A 299 -2.09 -26.21 4.55
N SER A 300 -2.83 -25.12 4.39
CA SER A 300 -2.53 -24.05 3.44
C SER A 300 -1.35 -23.20 3.89
N PHE A 301 -1.19 -22.99 5.19
CA PHE A 301 0.00 -22.34 5.74
C PHE A 301 1.28 -23.17 5.48
N HIS A 302 1.23 -24.48 5.75
CA HIS A 302 2.34 -25.37 5.40
C HIS A 302 2.63 -25.38 3.89
N ARG A 303 1.59 -25.36 3.05
CA ARG A 303 1.75 -25.24 1.60
C ARG A 303 2.40 -23.93 1.19
N LEU A 304 1.96 -22.78 1.72
CA LEU A 304 2.58 -21.47 1.46
C LEU A 304 4.09 -21.52 1.68
N VAL A 305 4.52 -22.05 2.83
CA VAL A 305 5.93 -22.15 3.19
C VAL A 305 6.70 -23.09 2.24
N SER A 306 6.14 -24.26 1.94
CA SER A 306 6.78 -25.23 1.03
C SER A 306 6.77 -24.81 -0.45
N CYS A 307 5.80 -23.99 -0.87
CA CYS A 307 5.75 -23.39 -2.21
C CYS A 307 6.81 -22.31 -2.41
N CYS A 308 7.21 -21.60 -1.35
CA CYS A 308 8.03 -20.38 -1.44
C CYS A 308 9.29 -20.45 -0.56
N PRO A 309 10.21 -21.42 -0.77
CA PRO A 309 11.33 -21.67 0.14
C PRO A 309 12.38 -20.55 0.20
N ARG A 310 12.35 -19.60 -0.77
CA ARG A 310 13.29 -18.47 -0.86
C ARG A 310 12.73 -17.15 -0.32
N LEU A 311 11.62 -17.18 0.40
CA LEU A 311 11.03 -15.95 0.96
C LEU A 311 12.01 -15.23 1.90
N GLU A 312 12.28 -13.98 1.57
CA GLU A 312 13.02 -13.01 2.39
C GLU A 312 12.07 -12.09 3.17
N LYS A 313 10.86 -11.87 2.66
CA LYS A 313 9.81 -11.03 3.25
C LYS A 313 8.46 -11.76 3.20
N LEU A 314 7.81 -11.89 4.35
CA LEU A 314 6.48 -12.51 4.48
C LEU A 314 5.57 -11.65 5.37
N TRP A 315 4.45 -11.18 4.83
CA TRP A 315 3.40 -10.47 5.58
C TRP A 315 2.07 -11.22 5.43
N VAL A 316 1.55 -11.73 6.55
CA VAL A 316 0.31 -12.53 6.63
C VAL A 316 -0.46 -12.25 7.93
N ALA A 317 -0.34 -11.04 8.48
CA ALA A 317 -0.97 -10.68 9.74
C ALA A 317 -2.49 -10.78 9.65
N GLY A 318 -3.12 -11.49 10.60
CA GLY A 318 -4.57 -11.71 10.64
C GLY A 318 -5.08 -12.84 9.72
N LEU A 319 -4.27 -13.30 8.77
CA LEU A 319 -4.70 -14.32 7.80
C LEU A 319 -4.61 -15.75 8.31
N VAL A 320 -3.80 -16.04 9.32
CA VAL A 320 -3.58 -17.40 9.82
C VAL A 320 -4.59 -17.74 10.91
N GLU A 321 -5.26 -18.88 10.76
CA GLU A 321 -6.30 -19.32 11.70
C GLU A 321 -5.73 -19.56 13.12
N PRO A 322 -6.51 -19.29 14.17
CA PRO A 322 -6.09 -19.56 15.54
C PRO A 322 -5.72 -21.03 15.74
N GLY A 323 -4.60 -21.30 16.43
CA GLY A 323 -4.14 -22.66 16.75
C GLY A 323 -3.32 -23.36 15.65
N VAL A 324 -3.14 -22.75 14.48
CA VAL A 324 -2.27 -23.30 13.43
C VAL A 324 -0.80 -23.38 13.89
N ASP A 325 -0.14 -24.51 13.61
CA ASP A 325 1.29 -24.68 13.89
C ASP A 325 2.14 -23.77 12.97
N MET A 326 2.84 -22.81 13.57
CA MET A 326 3.73 -21.89 12.85
C MET A 326 5.16 -22.43 12.64
N ARG A 327 5.52 -23.61 13.15
CA ARG A 327 6.84 -24.23 12.95
C ARG A 327 7.28 -24.35 11.49
N PRO A 328 6.41 -24.52 10.47
CA PRO A 328 6.83 -24.51 9.08
C PRO A 328 7.67 -23.28 8.71
N LEU A 329 7.45 -22.11 9.34
CA LEU A 329 8.26 -20.90 9.11
C LEU A 329 9.77 -21.12 9.32
N LEU A 330 10.18 -22.07 10.17
CA LEU A 330 11.59 -22.39 10.39
C LEU A 330 12.30 -22.90 9.12
N GLN A 331 11.54 -23.37 8.13
CA GLN A 331 12.06 -23.80 6.82
C GLN A 331 12.47 -22.60 5.93
N LEU A 332 11.95 -21.40 6.20
CA LEU A 332 12.24 -20.18 5.44
C LEU A 332 13.58 -19.55 5.88
N THR A 333 14.69 -20.24 5.62
CA THR A 333 16.04 -19.85 6.09
C THR A 333 16.57 -18.52 5.50
N ALA A 334 15.90 -17.99 4.47
CA ALA A 334 16.19 -16.70 3.86
C ALA A 334 15.39 -15.54 4.49
N LEU A 335 14.44 -15.82 5.39
CA LEU A 335 13.50 -14.84 5.91
C LEU A 335 14.20 -13.77 6.76
N ARG A 336 14.00 -12.51 6.38
CA ARG A 336 14.58 -11.31 7.02
C ARG A 336 13.53 -10.35 7.54
N LYS A 337 12.34 -10.33 6.92
CA LYS A 337 11.23 -9.47 7.31
C LYS A 337 9.97 -10.33 7.49
N LEU A 338 9.37 -10.26 8.68
CA LEU A 338 8.16 -11.01 9.00
C LEU A 338 7.13 -10.05 9.61
N CYS A 339 5.89 -10.11 9.14
CA CYS A 339 4.75 -9.45 9.76
C CYS A 339 3.66 -10.49 9.95
N VAL A 340 3.34 -10.77 11.21
CA VAL A 340 2.34 -11.75 11.65
C VAL A 340 1.40 -11.09 12.64
N GLY A 341 0.28 -11.74 12.91
CA GLY A 341 -0.73 -11.16 13.78
C GLY A 341 -1.96 -12.04 13.91
N GLY A 342 -2.92 -11.56 14.70
CA GLY A 342 -4.12 -12.33 15.08
C GLY A 342 -3.85 -13.30 16.23
N GLU A 343 -4.87 -14.10 16.56
CA GLU A 343 -4.87 -14.99 17.74
C GLU A 343 -3.90 -16.18 17.62
N VAL A 344 -3.41 -16.48 16.42
CA VAL A 344 -2.40 -17.52 16.19
C VAL A 344 -1.06 -17.20 16.86
N VAL A 345 -0.72 -15.92 17.02
CA VAL A 345 0.55 -15.51 17.61
C VAL A 345 0.40 -15.42 19.13
N THR A 346 0.96 -16.40 19.83
CA THR A 346 0.96 -16.48 21.29
C THR A 346 2.37 -16.45 21.86
N ASP A 347 2.49 -16.39 23.19
CA ASP A 347 3.78 -16.55 23.89
C ASP A 347 4.50 -17.87 23.53
N ASP A 348 3.75 -18.96 23.36
CA ASP A 348 4.32 -20.27 23.00
C ASP A 348 4.86 -20.26 21.57
N VAL A 349 4.17 -19.59 20.64
CA VAL A 349 4.68 -19.38 19.27
C VAL A 349 5.93 -18.48 19.29
N ALA A 350 5.94 -17.46 20.14
CA ALA A 350 7.10 -16.59 20.30
C ALA A 350 8.33 -17.37 20.82
N CYS A 351 8.14 -18.18 21.86
CA CYS A 351 9.18 -18.99 22.49
C CYS A 351 9.62 -20.19 21.63
N GLY A 352 8.68 -20.80 20.91
CA GLY A 352 8.89 -22.04 20.18
C GLY A 352 9.27 -21.86 18.71
N VAL A 353 8.90 -20.75 18.09
CA VAL A 353 9.09 -20.51 16.65
C VAL A 353 9.81 -19.19 16.39
N LEU A 354 9.23 -18.07 16.82
CA LEU A 354 9.72 -16.75 16.38
C LEU A 354 11.16 -16.48 16.85
N CYS A 355 11.51 -16.84 18.09
CA CYS A 355 12.87 -16.63 18.62
C CYS A 355 13.96 -17.43 17.88
N GLN A 356 13.59 -18.51 17.16
CA GLN A 356 14.51 -19.36 16.41
C GLN A 356 14.84 -18.78 15.02
N LEU A 357 14.09 -17.77 14.56
CA LEU A 357 14.34 -17.08 13.28
C LEU A 357 15.50 -16.08 13.40
N THR A 358 16.68 -16.56 13.77
CA THR A 358 17.85 -15.73 14.18
C THR A 358 18.39 -14.78 13.12
N ARG A 359 17.98 -14.93 11.85
CA ARG A 359 18.32 -14.04 10.73
C ARG A 359 17.34 -12.88 10.53
N LEU A 360 16.25 -12.86 11.31
CA LEU A 360 15.20 -11.88 11.17
C LEU A 360 15.71 -10.49 11.58
N ARG A 361 15.49 -9.51 10.70
CA ARG A 361 15.91 -8.11 10.88
C ARG A 361 14.74 -7.18 11.16
N SER A 362 13.54 -7.53 10.72
CA SER A 362 12.31 -6.76 10.96
C SER A 362 11.19 -7.72 11.34
N LEU A 363 10.55 -7.47 12.49
CA LEU A 363 9.44 -8.28 13.01
C LEU A 363 8.28 -7.39 13.41
N GLY A 364 7.13 -7.60 12.78
CA GLY A 364 5.86 -6.98 13.15
C GLY A 364 4.93 -8.02 13.78
N VAL A 365 4.36 -7.69 14.94
CA VAL A 365 3.35 -8.52 15.62
C VAL A 365 2.13 -7.65 15.92
N PHE A 366 1.00 -7.94 15.28
CA PHE A 366 -0.20 -7.10 15.36
C PHE A 366 -1.43 -7.88 15.78
N GLN A 367 -2.27 -7.29 16.63
CA GLN A 367 -3.53 -7.90 17.08
C GLN A 367 -3.35 -9.31 17.67
N ALA A 368 -2.25 -9.54 18.39
CA ALA A 368 -1.91 -10.82 18.98
C ALA A 368 -2.21 -10.79 20.49
N ARG A 369 -3.49 -10.96 20.85
CA ARG A 369 -3.93 -10.83 22.26
C ARG A 369 -3.29 -11.85 23.20
N GLY A 370 -2.91 -13.02 22.69
CA GLY A 370 -2.16 -14.05 23.42
C GLY A 370 -0.65 -13.84 23.48
N PHE A 371 -0.14 -12.75 22.87
CA PHE A 371 1.26 -12.36 22.91
C PHE A 371 1.46 -11.30 24.00
N SER A 372 2.15 -11.69 25.07
CA SER A 372 2.35 -10.90 26.28
C SER A 372 3.80 -10.46 26.46
N ASP A 373 4.09 -9.85 27.61
CA ASP A 373 5.45 -9.57 28.09
C ASP A 373 6.38 -10.79 28.05
N ARG A 374 5.85 -12.00 28.28
CA ARG A 374 6.64 -13.24 28.21
C ARG A 374 7.06 -13.55 26.78
N GLY A 375 6.14 -13.48 25.81
CA GLY A 375 6.45 -13.67 24.40
C GLY A 375 7.41 -12.60 23.88
N LEU A 376 7.22 -11.35 24.31
CA LEU A 376 8.11 -10.25 23.99
C LEU A 376 9.53 -10.45 24.57
N LEU A 377 9.66 -10.98 25.78
CA LEU A 377 10.94 -11.34 26.37
C LEU A 377 11.66 -12.44 25.57
N ALA A 378 10.92 -13.43 25.06
CA ALA A 378 11.49 -14.48 24.22
C ALA A 378 12.11 -13.93 22.92
N LEU A 379 11.61 -12.81 22.39
CA LEU A 379 12.19 -12.15 21.21
C LEU A 379 13.57 -11.54 21.45
N THR A 380 14.05 -11.44 22.71
CA THR A 380 15.43 -11.00 23.00
C THR A 380 16.50 -11.95 22.42
N GLY A 381 16.13 -13.20 22.09
CA GLY A 381 16.98 -14.12 21.35
C GLY A 381 17.29 -13.69 19.90
N LEU A 382 16.49 -12.77 19.33
CA LEU A 382 16.66 -12.26 17.97
C LEU A 382 17.72 -11.15 17.92
N GLN A 383 18.99 -11.52 18.09
CA GLN A 383 20.11 -10.58 18.19
C GLN A 383 20.35 -9.74 16.91
N GLN A 384 19.87 -10.20 15.74
CA GLN A 384 19.96 -9.47 14.47
C GLN A 384 18.76 -8.54 14.21
N LEU A 385 17.81 -8.47 15.13
CA LEU A 385 16.61 -7.66 14.95
C LEU A 385 16.96 -6.17 15.01
N THR A 386 16.63 -5.45 13.92
CA THR A 386 16.88 -4.01 13.76
C THR A 386 15.61 -3.19 13.85
N ARG A 387 14.45 -3.82 13.64
CA ARG A 387 13.13 -3.18 13.71
C ARG A 387 12.13 -4.14 14.35
N LEU A 388 11.40 -3.65 15.34
CA LEU A 388 10.30 -4.34 15.99
C LEU A 388 9.11 -3.40 16.07
N ALA A 389 7.94 -3.86 15.67
CA ALA A 389 6.69 -3.13 15.81
C ALA A 389 5.66 -4.09 16.39
N ILE A 390 4.99 -3.66 17.44
CA ILE A 390 3.99 -4.44 18.17
C ILE A 390 2.81 -3.52 18.42
N GLY A 391 1.61 -3.93 18.00
CA GLY A 391 0.37 -3.17 18.23
C GLY A 391 -0.79 -4.10 18.53
N GLY A 392 -1.69 -3.71 19.43
CA GLY A 392 -2.88 -4.52 19.78
C GLY A 392 -2.53 -5.88 20.40
N CYS A 393 -1.43 -5.96 21.15
CA CYS A 393 -1.00 -7.18 21.84
C CYS A 393 -1.22 -7.06 23.36
N GLY A 394 -1.17 -8.17 24.09
CA GLY A 394 -1.33 -8.21 25.56
C GLY A 394 -0.06 -7.83 26.34
N ILE A 395 0.70 -6.84 25.87
CA ILE A 395 1.95 -6.38 26.49
C ILE A 395 1.64 -5.34 27.56
N SER A 396 2.24 -5.40 28.75
CA SER A 396 1.85 -4.46 29.80
C SER A 396 2.22 -3.00 29.46
N HIS A 397 1.38 -2.06 29.88
CA HIS A 397 1.67 -0.62 29.82
C HIS A 397 3.09 -0.23 30.29
N GLY A 398 3.65 -0.94 31.28
CA GLY A 398 5.00 -0.69 31.78
C GLY A 398 6.09 -0.92 30.75
N VAL A 399 5.88 -1.86 29.82
CA VAL A 399 6.79 -2.18 28.72
C VAL A 399 6.49 -1.31 27.49
N SER A 400 5.21 -1.05 27.20
CA SER A 400 4.78 -0.23 26.06
C SER A 400 5.19 1.24 26.21
N ALA A 401 5.04 1.84 27.39
CA ALA A 401 5.12 3.29 27.60
C ALA A 401 6.38 3.94 27.00
N ASP A 402 6.18 4.58 25.84
CA ASP A 402 7.17 5.49 25.29
C ASP A 402 7.06 6.82 26.04
N ARG A 403 8.16 7.24 26.67
CA ARG A 403 8.14 8.40 27.56
C ARG A 403 8.15 9.73 26.81
N ASP A 404 8.00 9.74 25.49
CA ASP A 404 7.92 10.95 24.67
C ASP A 404 6.55 11.67 24.79
N ARG A 405 6.08 11.84 26.03
CA ARG A 405 4.84 12.53 26.47
C ARG A 405 4.77 14.02 26.13
N LYS A 406 5.57 14.53 25.18
CA LYS A 406 5.64 15.97 24.89
C LYS A 406 4.35 16.56 24.29
N ARG A 407 3.36 15.76 23.86
CA ARG A 407 2.16 16.29 23.16
C ARG A 407 0.83 16.23 23.92
N GLY A 408 0.77 15.93 25.22
CA GLY A 408 -0.39 16.26 26.08
C GLY A 408 -1.76 15.67 25.73
N VAL A 409 -1.92 14.92 24.65
CA VAL A 409 -3.15 14.22 24.28
C VAL A 409 -3.03 12.78 24.77
N GLN A 410 -3.66 12.50 25.91
CA GLN A 410 -3.80 11.14 26.42
C GLN A 410 -4.93 10.46 25.61
N LEU A 411 -4.57 9.90 24.46
CA LEU A 411 -5.44 8.92 23.81
C LEU A 411 -5.28 7.63 24.60
N ASP A 412 -6.37 7.14 25.18
CA ASP A 412 -6.46 5.85 25.88
C ASP A 412 -6.43 4.66 24.89
N ARG A 413 -5.77 4.85 23.74
CA ARG A 413 -5.76 3.92 22.63
C ARG A 413 -4.49 3.10 22.70
N GLY A 414 -4.66 1.77 22.76
CA GLY A 414 -3.69 0.74 22.38
C GLY A 414 -2.34 0.68 23.10
N GLU A 415 -1.98 -0.50 23.61
CA GLU A 415 -0.60 -0.80 23.95
C GLU A 415 0.20 -1.03 22.66
N HIS A 416 0.97 -0.01 22.26
CA HIS A 416 1.84 -0.03 21.09
C HIS A 416 3.32 0.06 21.50
N LEU A 417 4.19 -0.63 20.74
CA LEU A 417 5.64 -0.61 20.92
C LEU A 417 6.33 -0.67 19.55
N VAL A 418 6.99 0.42 19.15
CA VAL A 418 7.94 0.44 18.02
C VAL A 418 9.34 0.68 18.54
N LEU A 419 10.26 -0.19 18.13
CA LEU A 419 11.68 -0.08 18.39
C LEU A 419 12.42 -0.14 17.05
N VAL A 420 13.23 0.87 16.80
CA VAL A 420 14.09 0.94 15.63
C VAL A 420 15.51 1.12 16.09
N GLN A 421 16.42 0.30 15.55
CA GLN A 421 17.85 0.56 15.67
C GLN A 421 18.20 1.71 14.73
N GLN A 422 18.60 2.84 15.31
CA GLN A 422 19.24 3.95 14.63
C GLN A 422 20.63 4.10 15.24
N GLU A 423 21.67 4.48 14.50
CA GLU A 423 22.93 4.84 15.16
C GLU A 423 22.78 6.22 15.81
N PRO A 424 23.14 6.42 17.09
CA PRO A 424 23.93 5.56 17.98
C PRO A 424 23.12 4.72 18.99
N LEU A 425 21.82 4.50 18.78
CA LEU A 425 20.95 3.73 19.68
C LEU A 425 21.41 2.27 19.83
N GLN A 426 21.08 1.70 21.00
CA GLN A 426 21.34 0.30 21.30
C GLN A 426 20.60 -0.63 20.32
N PRO A 427 21.12 -1.84 20.05
CA PRO A 427 20.38 -2.91 19.39
C PRO A 427 18.98 -3.12 19.99
N VAL A 428 17.99 -3.48 19.16
CA VAL A 428 16.58 -3.61 19.58
C VAL A 428 16.40 -4.55 20.78
N TRP A 429 17.13 -5.67 20.81
CA TRP A 429 17.06 -6.63 21.91
C TRP A 429 17.52 -6.03 23.26
N LEU A 430 18.50 -5.12 23.25
CA LEU A 430 18.95 -4.41 24.46
C LEU A 430 17.92 -3.38 24.90
N GLN A 431 17.30 -2.69 23.94
CA GLN A 431 16.21 -1.76 24.25
C GLN A 431 15.04 -2.49 24.93
N LEU A 432 14.66 -3.67 24.42
CA LEU A 432 13.66 -4.54 25.04
C LEU A 432 14.05 -4.96 26.46
N LEU A 433 15.26 -5.51 26.63
CA LEU A 433 15.74 -5.95 27.94
C LEU A 433 15.76 -4.82 28.95
N CYS A 434 16.19 -3.62 28.54
CA CYS A 434 16.17 -2.43 29.38
C CYS A 434 14.75 -2.04 29.80
N ARG A 435 13.77 -2.16 28.91
CA ARG A 435 12.35 -1.91 29.24
C ARG A 435 11.85 -2.92 30.26
N PHE A 436 12.16 -4.22 30.09
CA PHE A 436 11.80 -5.25 31.07
C PHE A 436 12.43 -5.03 32.44
N LEU A 437 13.72 -4.69 32.50
CA LEU A 437 14.40 -4.41 33.78
C LEU A 437 13.77 -3.22 34.51
N ARG A 438 13.37 -2.18 33.77
CA ARG A 438 12.66 -1.03 34.34
C ARG A 438 11.27 -1.40 34.84
N ALA A 439 10.51 -2.16 34.05
CA ALA A 439 9.20 -2.65 34.47
C ALA A 439 9.31 -3.55 35.72
N ALA A 440 10.35 -4.39 35.79
CA ALA A 440 10.56 -5.32 36.90
C ALA A 440 11.01 -4.66 38.21
N SER A 441 11.70 -3.52 38.13
CA SER A 441 12.05 -2.72 39.31
C SER A 441 10.82 -2.15 40.04
N SER A 442 9.64 -2.20 39.41
CA SER A 442 8.34 -1.98 40.04
C SER A 442 7.81 -3.28 40.68
N ALA A 443 8.54 -3.80 41.65
CA ALA A 443 8.17 -4.80 42.68
C ALA A 443 7.59 -6.19 42.30
N ALA A 444 7.17 -6.49 41.06
CA ALA A 444 6.37 -7.71 40.77
C ALA A 444 7.04 -8.81 39.91
N LEU A 445 8.22 -8.61 39.32
CA LEU A 445 8.76 -9.50 38.26
C LEU A 445 10.05 -10.28 38.59
N ILE A 446 10.59 -10.16 39.81
CA ILE A 446 11.88 -10.78 40.18
C ILE A 446 11.87 -12.32 40.02
N THR A 447 10.70 -12.97 40.13
CA THR A 447 10.56 -14.43 40.03
C THR A 447 10.77 -14.99 38.60
N VAL A 448 10.58 -14.19 37.55
CA VAL A 448 10.66 -14.67 36.15
C VAL A 448 12.10 -14.70 35.64
N MET A 449 12.96 -13.79 36.10
CA MET A 449 14.33 -13.70 35.60
C MET A 449 15.25 -14.81 36.10
N THR A 450 14.93 -15.48 37.21
CA THR A 450 15.73 -16.59 37.75
C THR A 450 15.53 -17.92 37.02
N ALA A 451 14.62 -17.99 36.03
CA ALA A 451 14.27 -19.22 35.31
C ALA A 451 14.77 -19.27 33.85
N LEU A 452 15.56 -18.28 33.41
CA LEU A 452 16.16 -18.28 32.07
C LEU A 452 17.52 -19.01 32.09
N PRO A 453 17.73 -20.02 31.23
CA PRO A 453 18.98 -20.76 31.11
C PRO A 453 20.12 -19.96 30.47
#